data_AF-A0A9W7H6X8-F1
#
_entry.id   AF-A0A9W7H6X8-F1
#
_cell.length_a   1.000
_cell.length_b   1.000
_cell.length_c   1.000
_cell.angle_alpha   90.00
_cell.angle_beta   90.00
_cell.angle_gamma   90.00
#
_symmetry.space_group_name_H-M   'P 1'
#
loop_
_entity.id
_entity.type
_entity.pdbx_description
1 polymer ?
#
loop_
_entity_poly.entity_id
_entity_poly.type
_entity_poly.pdbx_seq_one_letter_code
_entity_poly.pdbx_strand_id
1 'polypeptide(L)'
;MHFGLHSAGYFLNPQFQFGMEHSENVMAKTLEGTRSVNERLEPSIDYQIKMVNQMLLFRSKHDTFGTIQAQRTWKQMNPAEWWMICGTCTLKLQRLAIKVFNQTTSASN
;
A
#
# COMPACT_ATOMS: atom_id res chain seq x y z
N MET A 1 -13.47 -9.72 9.48
CA MET A 1 -13.13 -9.22 8.12
C MET A 1 -12.52 -7.79 8.12
N HIS A 2 -12.58 -7.02 9.22
CA HIS A 2 -12.15 -5.60 9.23
C HIS A 2 -10.65 -5.34 9.53
N PHE A 3 -9.96 -6.20 10.29
CA PHE A 3 -8.58 -5.93 10.70
C PHE A 3 -7.60 -5.87 9.50
N GLY A 4 -7.65 -6.87 8.61
CA GLY A 4 -6.75 -6.94 7.45
C GLY A 4 -6.92 -5.76 6.49
N LEU A 5 -8.16 -5.35 6.19
CA LEU A 5 -8.40 -4.23 5.27
C LEU A 5 -7.97 -2.90 5.87
N HIS A 6 -8.17 -2.69 7.17
CA HIS A 6 -7.68 -1.51 7.88
C HIS A 6 -6.14 -1.47 7.90
N SER A 7 -5.49 -2.59 8.24
CA SER A 7 -4.04 -2.72 8.18
C SER A 7 -3.47 -2.46 6.78
N ALA A 8 -4.13 -2.98 5.74
CA ALA A 8 -3.75 -2.75 4.34
C ALA A 8 -3.94 -1.27 3.96
N GLY A 9 -5.06 -0.66 4.32
CA GLY A 9 -5.31 0.76 4.06
C GLY A 9 -4.27 1.65 4.74
N TYR A 10 -3.90 1.31 5.98
CA TYR A 10 -2.87 2.03 6.72
C TYR A 10 -1.49 1.89 6.08
N PHE A 11 -1.07 0.65 5.76
CA PHE A 11 0.21 0.39 5.09
C PHE A 11 0.28 1.11 3.75
N LEU A 12 -0.76 1.00 2.92
CA LEU A 12 -0.78 1.51 1.54
C LEU A 12 -0.97 3.02 1.44
N ASN A 13 -1.42 3.68 2.51
CA ASN A 13 -1.58 5.14 2.49
C ASN A 13 -0.20 5.81 2.59
N PRO A 14 0.26 6.51 1.54
CA PRO A 14 1.58 7.10 1.53
C PRO A 14 1.71 8.26 2.54
N GLN A 15 0.60 8.88 2.94
CA GLN A 15 0.58 9.90 4.00
C GLN A 15 0.99 9.33 5.35
N PHE A 16 0.48 8.15 5.68
CA PHE A 16 0.88 7.45 6.89
C PHE A 16 2.25 6.81 6.72
N GLN A 17 2.48 6.09 5.62
CA GLN A 17 3.72 5.34 5.40
C GLN A 17 4.96 6.23 5.39
N PHE A 18 4.88 7.42 4.81
CA PHE A 18 6.05 8.29 4.62
C PHE A 18 6.08 9.51 5.55
N GLY A 19 4.97 9.79 6.24
CA GLY A 19 4.81 11.00 7.04
C GLY A 19 4.84 10.81 8.54
N MET A 20 4.88 9.57 9.03
CA MET A 20 4.94 9.28 10.45
C MET A 20 6.11 8.36 10.75
N GLU A 21 6.73 8.56 11.91
CA GLU A 21 7.61 7.57 12.50
C GLU A 21 6.75 6.49 13.16
N HIS A 22 6.93 5.26 12.70
CA HIS A 22 6.19 4.11 13.20
C HIS A 22 7.10 3.26 14.07
N SER A 23 6.55 2.72 15.17
CA SER A 23 7.25 1.65 15.86
C SER A 23 7.36 0.41 14.95
N GLU A 24 8.40 -0.39 15.15
CA GLU A 24 8.62 -1.61 14.37
C GLU A 24 7.40 -2.56 14.45
N ASN A 25 6.71 -2.59 15.60
CA ASN A 25 5.51 -3.37 15.80
C ASN A 25 4.33 -2.91 14.92
N VAL A 26 4.10 -1.60 14.80
CA VAL A 26 3.05 -1.06 13.93
C VAL A 26 3.35 -1.39 12.47
N MET A 27 4.62 -1.25 12.05
CA MET A 27 5.04 -1.61 10.70
C MET A 27 4.87 -3.10 10.42
N ALA A 28 5.25 -3.97 11.37
CA ALA A 28 5.10 -5.41 11.22
C ALA A 28 3.63 -5.82 11.07
N LYS A 29 2.74 -5.29 11.93
CA LYS A 29 1.30 -5.59 11.90
C LYS A 29 0.62 -5.13 10.61
N THR A 30 0.96 -3.94 10.13
CA THR A 30 0.35 -3.38 8.92
C THR A 30 0.84 -4.12 7.67
N LEU A 31 2.12 -4.51 7.63
CA LEU A 31 2.70 -5.36 6.60
C LEU A 31 2.04 -6.75 6.56
N GLU A 32 1.92 -7.41 7.72
CA GLU A 32 1.27 -8.72 7.86
C GLU A 32 -0.19 -8.67 7.44
N GLY A 33 -0.94 -7.66 7.91
CA GLY A 33 -2.34 -7.47 7.51
C GLY A 33 -2.49 -7.28 5.99
N THR A 34 -1.57 -6.54 5.37
CA THR A 34 -1.55 -6.36 3.90
C THR A 34 -1.27 -7.68 3.17
N ARG A 35 -0.31 -8.48 3.64
CA ARG A 35 -0.01 -9.81 3.09
C ARG A 35 -1.22 -10.72 3.19
N SER A 36 -1.86 -10.77 4.37
CA SER A 36 -3.05 -11.59 4.61
C SER A 36 -4.23 -11.20 3.70
N VAL A 37 -4.44 -9.90 3.46
CA VAL A 37 -5.45 -9.45 2.47
C VAL A 37 -5.08 -9.93 1.07
N ASN A 38 -3.81 -9.81 0.66
CA ASN A 38 -3.37 -10.28 -0.64
C ASN A 38 -3.52 -11.79 -0.81
N GLU A 39 -3.11 -12.60 0.17
CA GLU A 39 -3.22 -14.07 0.16
C GLU A 39 -4.66 -14.54 -0.03
N ARG A 40 -5.62 -13.85 0.60
CA ARG A 40 -7.06 -14.14 0.44
C ARG A 40 -7.59 -13.78 -0.94
N LEU A 41 -7.03 -12.75 -1.57
CA LEU A 41 -7.45 -12.30 -2.89
C LEU A 41 -6.78 -13.09 -4.02
N GLU A 42 -5.56 -13.57 -3.79
CA GLU A 42 -4.74 -14.25 -4.79
C GLU A 42 -3.83 -15.31 -4.12
N PRO A 43 -4.25 -16.58 -4.10
CA PRO A 43 -3.55 -17.65 -3.40
C PRO A 43 -2.27 -18.14 -4.12
N SER A 44 -1.98 -17.68 -5.35
CA SER A 44 -0.76 -18.06 -6.07
C SER A 44 0.52 -17.64 -5.33
N ILE A 45 1.41 -18.60 -5.05
CA ILE A 45 2.70 -18.34 -4.37
C ILE A 45 3.61 -17.43 -5.18
N ASP A 46 3.77 -17.66 -6.49
CA ASP A 46 4.52 -16.77 -7.38
C ASP A 46 3.97 -15.34 -7.37
N TYR A 47 2.64 -15.21 -7.25
CA TYR A 47 2.02 -13.91 -7.13
C TYR A 47 2.36 -13.23 -5.81
N GLN A 48 2.28 -13.98 -4.70
CA GLN A 48 2.57 -13.49 -3.35
C GLN A 48 4.04 -13.05 -3.20
N ILE A 49 5.00 -13.82 -3.74
CA ILE A 49 6.42 -13.44 -3.75
C ILE A 49 6.63 -12.10 -4.46
N LYS A 50 6.01 -11.93 -5.64
CA LYS A 50 6.07 -10.66 -6.38
C LYS A 50 5.42 -9.52 -5.60
N MET A 51 4.31 -9.78 -4.92
CA MET A 51 3.64 -8.77 -4.08
C MET A 51 4.55 -8.31 -2.93
N VAL A 52 5.21 -9.23 -2.23
CA VAL A 52 6.14 -8.89 -1.14
C VAL A 52 7.27 -7.99 -1.62
N ASN A 53 7.86 -8.28 -2.79
CA ASN A 53 8.91 -7.43 -3.37
C ASN A 53 8.39 -6.03 -3.69
N GLN A 54 7.19 -5.91 -4.24
CA GLN A 54 6.58 -4.60 -4.50
C GLN A 54 6.28 -3.81 -3.22
N MET A 55 5.83 -4.50 -2.15
CA MET A 55 5.63 -3.89 -0.84
C MET A 55 6.94 -3.35 -0.25
N LEU A 56 8.06 -4.03 -0.47
CA LEU A 56 9.39 -3.56 -0.06
C LEU A 56 9.82 -2.32 -0.84
N LEU A 57 9.63 -2.28 -2.17
CA LEU A 57 9.94 -1.11 -3.00
C LEU A 57 9.18 0.13 -2.52
N PHE A 58 7.89 -0.02 -2.23
CA PHE A 58 7.06 1.04 -1.70
C PHE A 58 7.54 1.52 -0.32
N ARG A 59 7.74 0.59 0.63
CA ARG A 59 8.20 0.92 1.99
C ARG A 59 9.54 1.66 1.97
N SER A 60 10.47 1.19 1.16
CA SER A 60 11.83 1.74 1.10
C SER A 60 11.97 2.93 0.16
N LYS A 61 10.86 3.42 -0.43
CA LYS A 61 10.83 4.55 -1.39
C LYS A 61 11.78 4.35 -2.57
N HIS A 62 11.86 3.14 -3.12
CA HIS A 62 12.66 2.86 -4.32
C HIS A 62 11.87 3.12 -5.61
N ASP A 63 12.58 3.14 -6.74
CA ASP A 63 12.03 3.36 -8.08
C ASP A 63 11.16 4.61 -8.17
N THR A 64 9.95 4.50 -8.75
CA THR A 64 9.06 5.65 -8.95
C THR A 64 8.68 6.32 -7.65
N PHE A 65 8.67 5.60 -6.52
CA PHE A 65 8.38 6.15 -5.21
C PHE A 65 9.49 7.04 -4.66
N GLY A 66 10.75 6.81 -5.07
CA GLY A 66 11.90 7.62 -4.67
C GLY A 66 12.07 8.91 -5.46
N THR A 67 11.31 9.08 -6.55
CA THR A 67 11.40 10.27 -7.41
C THR A 67 11.02 11.54 -6.64
N ILE A 68 11.62 12.67 -7.03
CA ILE A 68 11.29 13.99 -6.46
C ILE A 68 9.79 14.28 -6.59
N GLN A 69 9.18 13.88 -7.72
CA GLN A 69 7.75 14.02 -7.94
C GLN A 69 6.95 13.26 -6.88
N ALA A 70 7.20 11.96 -6.73
CA ALA A 70 6.50 11.13 -5.76
C ALA A 70 6.67 11.65 -4.32
N GLN A 71 7.90 12.07 -3.96
CA GLN A 71 8.23 12.62 -2.64
C GLN A 71 7.60 14.00 -2.37
N ARG A 72 7.20 14.75 -3.40
CA ARG A 72 6.48 16.03 -3.24
C ARG A 72 4.96 15.86 -3.23
N THR A 73 4.41 14.87 -3.93
CA THR A 73 2.96 14.74 -4.12
C THR A 73 2.24 13.90 -3.09
N TRP A 74 2.92 13.00 -2.37
CA TRP A 74 2.24 12.03 -1.49
C TRP A 74 1.41 12.66 -0.36
N LYS A 75 1.76 13.86 0.13
CA LYS A 75 0.96 14.62 1.09
C LYS A 75 -0.19 15.42 0.45
N GLN A 76 -0.10 15.70 -0.84
CA GLN A 76 -0.95 16.67 -1.52
C GLN A 76 -2.10 16.02 -2.30
N MET A 77 -1.97 14.73 -2.64
CA MET A 77 -2.93 14.01 -3.47
C MET A 77 -3.77 13.05 -2.64
N ASN A 78 -4.96 12.72 -3.15
CA ASN A 78 -5.71 11.57 -2.65
C ASN A 78 -4.86 10.29 -2.81
N PRO A 79 -4.83 9.38 -1.82
CA PRO A 79 -4.04 8.16 -1.90
C PRO A 79 -4.30 7.33 -3.16
N ALA A 80 -5.55 7.17 -3.59
CA ALA A 80 -5.88 6.40 -4.79
C ALA A 80 -5.31 7.05 -6.06
N GLU A 81 -5.42 8.37 -6.20
CA GLU A 81 -4.85 9.13 -7.31
C GLU A 81 -3.32 9.09 -7.33
N TRP A 82 -2.70 9.23 -6.16
CA TRP A 82 -1.25 9.11 -6.03
C TRP A 82 -0.76 7.72 -6.49
N TRP A 83 -1.47 6.66 -6.11
CA TRP A 83 -1.16 5.30 -6.57
C TRP A 83 -1.30 5.13 -8.07
N MET A 84 -2.29 5.75 -8.72
CA MET A 84 -2.44 5.72 -10.18
C MET A 84 -1.21 6.30 -10.90
N ILE A 85 -0.61 7.36 -10.35
CA ILE A 85 0.49 8.09 -10.99
C ILE A 85 1.87 7.53 -10.59
N CYS A 86 2.09 7.31 -9.29
CA CYS A 86 3.39 6.96 -8.73
C CYS A 86 3.58 5.45 -8.51
N GLY A 87 2.51 4.65 -8.55
CA GLY A 87 2.55 3.20 -8.32
C GLY A 87 2.93 2.35 -9.53
N THR A 88 3.34 2.96 -10.65
CA THR A 88 3.53 2.27 -11.93
C THR A 88 4.64 1.23 -11.93
N CYS A 89 5.68 1.36 -11.08
CA CYS A 89 6.71 0.32 -10.91
C CYS A 89 6.21 -0.92 -10.13
N THR A 90 5.04 -0.83 -9.51
CA THR A 90 4.47 -1.89 -8.66
C THR A 90 3.01 -2.17 -9.01
N LEU A 91 2.76 -2.59 -10.25
CA LEU A 91 1.40 -2.79 -10.80
C LEU A 91 0.49 -3.68 -9.94
N LYS A 92 1.02 -4.67 -9.21
CA LYS A 92 0.19 -5.54 -8.36
C LYS A 92 -0.22 -4.80 -7.09
N LEU A 93 0.74 -4.16 -6.43
CA LEU A 93 0.51 -3.37 -5.23
C LEU A 93 -0.40 -2.18 -5.53
N GLN A 94 -0.22 -1.52 -6.68
CA GLN A 94 -1.09 -0.47 -7.18
C GLN A 94 -2.55 -0.93 -7.30
N ARG A 95 -2.80 -2.09 -7.92
CA ARG A 95 -4.15 -2.66 -8.02
C ARG A 95 -4.75 -2.97 -6.65
N LEU A 96 -3.94 -3.48 -5.72
CA LEU A 96 -4.38 -3.73 -4.35
C LEU A 96 -4.76 -2.41 -3.66
N ALA A 97 -3.91 -1.39 -3.74
CA ALA A 97 -4.16 -0.07 -3.15
C ALA A 97 -5.45 0.55 -3.66
N ILE A 98 -5.67 0.58 -4.98
CA ILE A 98 -6.90 1.10 -5.57
C ILE A 98 -8.14 0.33 -5.07
N LYS A 99 -8.07 -1.00 -5.02
CA LYS A 99 -9.17 -1.84 -4.49
C LYS A 99 -9.45 -1.54 -3.01
N VAL A 100 -8.41 -1.46 -2.19
CA VAL A 100 -8.53 -1.17 -0.76
C VAL A 100 -9.17 0.20 -0.54
N PHE A 101 -8.72 1.24 -1.26
CA PHE A 101 -9.27 2.59 -1.12
C PHE A 101 -10.73 2.67 -1.56
N ASN A 102 -11.09 2.06 -2.68
CA ASN A 102 -12.48 2.01 -3.15
C ASN A 102 -13.42 1.30 -2.17
N GLN A 103 -12.93 0.28 -1.46
CA GLN A 103 -13.72 -0.43 -0.45
C GLN A 103 -13.85 0.35 0.85
N THR A 104 -12.80 1.06 1.28
CA THR A 104 -12.86 1.91 2.48
C THR A 104 -13.77 3.13 2.30
N THR A 105 -13.86 3.68 1.09
CA THR A 105 -14.77 4.80 0.79
C THR A 105 -16.23 4.38 0.79
N SER A 106 -16.55 3.14 0.40
CA SER A 106 -17.94 2.64 0.45
C SER A 106 -18.40 2.21 1.84
N ALA A 107 -17.48 1.96 2.78
CA ALA A 107 -17.81 1.56 4.15
C ALA A 107 -18.13 2.75 5.07
N SER A 108 -18.11 3.98 4.56
CA SER A 108 -18.40 5.22 5.28
C SER A 108 -19.72 5.90 4.87
N ASN A 109 -20.57 5.21 4.08
CA ASN A 109 -21.91 5.65 3.70
C ASN A 109 -23.00 4.74 4.30
#